data_AF-C0EMG4-F1
#
_entry.id   AF-C0EMG4-F1
#
_cell.length_a   1.000
_cell.length_b   1.000
_cell.length_c   1.000
_cell.angle_alpha   90.00
_cell.angle_beta   90.00
_cell.angle_gamma   90.00
#
_symmetry.space_group_name_H-M   'P 1'
#
loop_
_entity.id
_entity.type
_entity.pdbx_description
1 polymer ?
#
loop_
_entity_poly.entity_id
_entity_poly.type
_entity_poly.pdbx_seq_one_letter_code
_entity_poly.pdbx_strand_id
1 'polypeptide(L)' 'MTITRVYIVQSRETGDFLYPFDTGDVGHTPFVNEAGYFYDRNEAVETALSEIGENFIVFSFLSEF' A
#
# COMPACT_ATOMS: atom_id res chain seq x y z
N MET A 1 3.96 -13.86 -18.73
CA MET A 1 3.60 -13.79 -17.30
C MET A 1 4.79 -13.25 -16.56
N THR A 2 4.64 -12.06 -15.99
CA THR A 2 5.67 -11.47 -15.13
C THR A 2 5.14 -11.53 -13.70
N ILE A 3 5.84 -12.27 -12.84
CA ILE A 3 5.53 -12.32 -11.41
C ILE A 3 6.43 -11.29 -10.73
N THR A 4 5.81 -10.32 -10.05
CA THR A 4 6.51 -9.23 -9.36
C THR A 4 6.09 -9.22 -7.90
N ARG A 5 7.06 -8.95 -7.01
CA ARG A 5 6.76 -8.68 -5.60
C ARG A 5 6.19 -7.27 -5.48
N VAL A 6 5.06 -7.17 -4.80
CA VAL A 6 4.39 -5.91 -4.49
C VAL A 6 4.16 -5.79 -2.99
N TYR A 7 3.97 -4.57 -2.52
CA TYR A 7 3.66 -4.26 -1.14
C TYR A 7 2.34 -3.49 -1.07
N ILE A 8 1.56 -3.76 -0.03
CA ILE A 8 0.37 -2.96 0.30
C ILE A 8 0.51 -2.51 1.76
N VAL A 9 -0.04 -1.33 2.05
CA VAL A 9 -0.01 -0.73 3.38
C VAL A 9 -1.41 -0.76 3.95
N GLN A 10 -1.56 -1.16 5.20
CA GLN A 10 -2.81 -1.09 5.96
C GLN A 10 -2.63 -0.25 7.22
N SER A 11 -3.55 0.67 7.47
CA SER A 11 -3.68 1.34 8.77
C SER A 11 -4.11 0.33 9.83
N ARG A 12 -3.39 0.28 10.96
CA ARG A 12 -3.80 -0.55 12.10
C ARG A 12 -4.88 0.11 12.94
N GLU A 13 -5.13 1.41 12.74
CA GLU A 13 -6.17 2.14 13.44
C GLU A 13 -7.53 1.94 12.79
N THR A 14 -7.62 2.11 11.46
CA THR A 14 -8.90 2.04 10.73
C THR A 14 -9.12 0.70 10.03
N GLY A 15 -8.04 -0.02 9.71
CA GLY A 15 -8.09 -1.22 8.88
C GLY A 15 -8.07 -0.93 7.37
N ASP A 16 -8.07 0.34 6.95
CA ASP A 16 -8.03 0.71 5.54
C ASP A 16 -6.65 0.52 4.92
N PHE A 17 -6.63 0.20 3.64
CA PHE A 17 -5.45 0.10 2.81
C PHE A 17 -5.18 1.40 2.06
N LEU A 18 -3.91 1.73 1.87
CA LEU A 18 -3.51 2.84 1.01
C LEU A 18 -3.64 2.48 -0.47
N TYR A 19 -3.98 3.47 -1.27
CA TYR A 19 -4.12 3.39 -2.72
C TYR A 19 -3.50 4.62 -3.39
N PRO A 20 -2.25 4.57 -3.90
CA PRO A 20 -1.62 5.72 -4.52
C PRO A 20 -2.21 5.99 -5.91
N PHE A 21 -2.45 7.26 -6.22
CA PHE A 21 -2.87 7.73 -7.54
C PHE A 21 -1.67 8.23 -8.34
N ASP A 22 -1.80 8.24 -9.68
CA ASP A 22 -0.78 8.81 -10.59
C ASP A 22 -0.55 10.32 -10.36
N THR A 23 -1.49 11.01 -9.69
CA THR A 23 -1.37 12.43 -9.33
C THR A 23 -0.41 12.69 -8.16
N GLY A 24 0.02 11.63 -7.45
CA GLY A 24 0.79 11.73 -6.22
C GLY A 24 -0.06 11.80 -4.95
N ASP A 25 -1.40 11.84 -5.08
CA ASP A 25 -2.31 11.71 -3.94
C ASP A 25 -2.41 10.25 -3.49
N VAL A 26 -2.82 10.03 -2.23
CA VAL A 26 -3.03 8.70 -1.68
C VAL A 26 -4.47 8.56 -1.18
N GLY A 27 -5.19 7.64 -1.78
CA GLY A 27 -6.52 7.23 -1.35
C GLY A 27 -6.47 6.14 -0.28
N HIS A 28 -7.64 5.87 0.30
CA HIS A 28 -7.84 4.82 1.28
C HIS A 28 -9.01 3.93 0.86
N THR A 29 -8.91 2.62 1.08
CA THR A 29 -10.00 1.66 0.81
C THR A 29 -10.04 0.57 1.88
N PRO A 30 -11.22 0.14 2.34
CA PRO A 30 -11.32 -0.99 3.27
C PRO A 30 -11.10 -2.35 2.58
N PHE A 31 -10.97 -2.39 1.25
CA PHE A 31 -10.97 -3.61 0.46
C PHE A 31 -9.56 -3.98 -0.03
N VAL A 32 -9.08 -5.17 0.35
CA VAL A 32 -7.73 -5.66 -0.02
C VAL A 32 -7.54 -5.82 -1.53
N ASN A 33 -8.60 -6.15 -2.27
CA ASN A 33 -8.57 -6.30 -3.73
C ASN A 33 -8.55 -4.95 -4.48
N GLU A 34 -8.75 -3.85 -3.77
CA GLU A 34 -8.62 -2.48 -4.27
C GLU A 34 -7.39 -1.78 -3.69
N ALA A 35 -6.62 -2.45 -2.84
CA ALA A 35 -5.41 -1.89 -2.24
C ALA A 35 -4.38 -1.55 -3.32
N GLY A 36 -3.71 -0.42 -3.14
CA GLY A 36 -2.67 0.04 -4.04
C GLY A 36 -1.40 -0.78 -3.91
N TYR A 37 -0.75 -1.04 -5.04
CA TYR A 37 0.53 -1.74 -5.08
C TYR A 37 1.70 -0.75 -5.09
N PHE A 38 2.59 -0.91 -4.11
CA PHE A 38 3.92 -0.33 -4.13
C PHE A 38 4.91 -1.37 -4.64
N TYR A 39 5.84 -0.97 -5.50
CA TYR A 39 6.85 -1.87 -6.05
C TYR A 39 8.16 -1.85 -5.25
N ASP A 40 8.38 -0.77 -4.50
CA ASP A 40 9.48 -0.65 -3.53
C ASP A 40 8.94 -0.62 -2.09
N ARG A 41 9.68 -1.26 -1.18
CA ARG A 41 9.25 -1.34 0.22
C ARG A 41 9.49 -0.02 0.97
N ASN A 42 10.57 0.69 0.65
CA ASN A 42 10.88 1.96 1.31
C ASN A 42 9.87 3.01 0.89
N GLU A 43 9.49 3.05 -0.39
CA GLU A 43 8.40 3.88 -0.90
C GLU A 43 7.09 3.61 -0.12
N ALA A 44 6.68 2.35 0.02
CA ALA A 44 5.50 1.99 0.80
C ALA A 44 5.57 2.50 2.26
N VAL A 45 6.74 2.41 2.89
CA VAL A 45 6.96 2.86 4.28
C VAL A 45 6.94 4.39 4.37
N GLU A 46 7.59 5.10 3.45
CA GLU A 46 7.62 6.56 3.42
C GLU A 46 6.21 7.13 3.21
N THR A 47 5.45 6.56 2.27
CA THR A 47 4.04 6.92 2.07
C THR A 47 3.21 6.62 3.30
N ALA A 48 3.39 5.46 3.94
CA ALA A 48 2.67 5.12 5.17
C ALA A 48 2.93 6.11 6.31
N LEU A 49 4.18 6.54 6.48
CA LEU A 49 4.57 7.52 7.48
C LEU A 49 3.95 8.89 7.22
N SER A 50 3.82 9.29 5.95
CA SER A 50 3.15 10.53 5.53
C SER A 50 1.65 10.50 5.82
N GLU A 51 0.97 9.43 5.40
CA GLU A 51 -0.50 9.39 5.36
C GLU A 51 -1.14 8.86 6.66
N ILE A 52 -0.45 7.98 7.38
CA ILE A 52 -0.99 7.27 8.56
C ILE A 52 -0.20 7.63 9.84
N GLY A 53 1.10 7.89 9.73
CA GLY A 53 2.01 7.98 10.87
C GLY A 53 2.64 6.61 11.17
N GLU A 54 2.87 6.26 12.45
CA GLU A 54 3.61 5.04 12.81
C GLU A 54 2.73 3.77 12.94
N ASN A 55 1.39 3.92 12.93
CA ASN A 55 0.47 2.82 13.23
C ASN A 55 -0.04 2.10 11.98
N PHE A 56 0.88 1.52 11.20
CA PHE A 56 0.56 0.76 9.99
C PHE A 56 1.22 -0.62 9.98
N ILE A 57 0.81 -1.45 9.03
CA ILE A 57 1.46 -2.71 8.67
C ILE A 57 1.68 -2.75 7.16
N VAL A 58 2.84 -3.26 6.74
CA VAL A 58 3.17 -3.48 5.33
C VAL A 58 3.15 -4.98 5.05
N PHE A 59 2.30 -5.40 4.13
CA PHE A 59 2.27 -6.77 3.63
C PHE A 59 3.05 -6.85 2.31
N SER A 60 3.58 -8.04 1.99
CA SER A 60 4.23 -8.30 0.70
C SER A 60 3.58 -9.50 0.01
N PHE A 61 3.24 -9.34 -1.27
CA PHE A 61 2.62 -10.37 -2.10
C PHE A 61 3.42 -10.60 -3.38
N LEU A 62 3.20 -11.74 -4.03
CA LEU A 62 3.58 -11.94 -5.42
C LEU A 62 2.34 -11.69 -6.26
N SER A 63 2.40 -10.73 -7.17
CA SER A 63 1.33 -10.40 -8.11
C SER A 63 1.73 -10.81 -9.52
N GLU A 64 0.74 -11.27 -10.27
CA GLU A 64 0.85 -11.62 -11.69
C GLU A 64 0.18 -10.53 -12.52
N PHE A 65 0.88 -10.08 -13.58
CA PHE A 65 0.42 -9.10 -14.55
C PHE A 65 0.60 -9.61 -15.98
#